data_AF-A0A3D2M745-F1
#
_entry.id   AF-A0A3D2M745-F1
#
_cell.length_a   1.000
_cell.length_b   1.000
_cell.length_c   1.000
_cell.angle_alpha   90.00
_cell.angle_beta   90.00
_cell.angle_gamma   90.00
#
_symmetry.space_group_name_H-M   'P 1'
#
loop_
_entity.id
_entity.type
_entity.pdbx_description
1 polymer ?
#
loop_
_entity_poly.entity_id
_entity_poly.type
_entity_poly.pdbx_seq_one_letter_code
_entity_poly.pdbx_strand_id
1 'polypeptide(L)'
;MVGQGSDVEQSSVTARCWHSSLRVGLAATVCGLIMQLAGCASEEIRPITREEALIHIRLVDKIDYKPGMQALGMSRCANGVCVVEILRDRYPYCLDHEIRHVFEGDWHAGHESTESC
;
A
#
# COMPACT_ATOMS: atom_id res chain seq x y z
N MET A 1 -57.48 -2.71 71.18
CA MET A 1 -57.36 -1.40 71.86
C MET A 1 -55.89 -1.16 72.15
N VAL A 2 -55.32 -0.06 71.60
CA VAL A 2 -54.14 0.70 72.09
C VAL A 2 -52.81 -0.08 72.19
N GLY A 3 -51.63 0.34 71.73
CA GLY A 3 -51.02 1.57 71.18
C GLY A 3 -49.59 1.16 70.74
N GLN A 4 -49.06 1.65 69.62
CA GLN A 4 -48.07 2.74 69.49
C GLN A 4 -46.90 2.76 70.50
N GLY A 5 -45.67 2.83 69.94
CA GLY A 5 -44.39 3.12 70.60
C GLY A 5 -43.27 2.20 70.06
N SER A 6 -42.63 2.53 68.93
CA SER A 6 -41.41 3.36 68.80
C SER A 6 -40.16 2.72 69.44
N ASP A 7 -39.19 2.34 68.62
CA ASP A 7 -37.77 2.74 68.72
C ASP A 7 -36.98 2.17 67.52
N VAL A 8 -36.33 3.05 66.74
CA VAL A 8 -34.87 3.27 66.66
C VAL A 8 -34.11 1.99 66.27
N GLU A 9 -33.52 1.97 65.06
CA GLU A 9 -32.09 2.23 64.86
C GLU A 9 -31.67 1.99 63.41
N GLN A 10 -30.66 2.75 63.00
CA GLN A 10 -30.05 2.79 61.69
C GLN A 10 -29.41 1.46 61.29
N SER A 11 -29.55 1.08 60.01
CA SER A 11 -28.40 0.74 59.14
C SER A 11 -28.89 0.11 57.84
N SER A 12 -28.49 0.69 56.71
CA SER A 12 -27.63 0.00 55.74
C SER A 12 -27.45 0.85 54.49
N VAL A 13 -26.24 1.38 54.38
CA VAL A 13 -25.41 1.43 53.17
C VAL A 13 -26.16 1.17 51.86
N THR A 14 -26.57 2.24 51.17
CA THR A 14 -26.80 2.17 49.72
C THR A 14 -25.51 2.60 49.02
N ALA A 15 -24.78 1.58 48.56
CA ALA A 15 -23.57 1.71 47.79
C ALA A 15 -23.83 2.54 46.51
N ARG A 16 -22.95 3.50 46.30
CA ARG A 16 -22.90 4.39 45.15
C ARG A 16 -22.78 3.58 43.87
N CYS A 17 -23.87 3.55 43.08
CA CYS A 17 -23.88 3.00 41.73
C CYS A 17 -23.24 4.03 40.77
N TRP A 18 -21.91 4.14 40.78
CA TRP A 18 -21.15 5.17 40.03
C TRP A 18 -20.04 4.57 39.16
N HIS A 19 -20.25 3.45 38.44
CA HIS A 19 -19.16 2.87 37.63
C HIS A 19 -19.56 2.24 36.28
N SER A 20 -20.71 2.61 35.69
CA SER A 20 -21.17 1.93 34.46
C SER A 20 -20.94 2.70 33.16
N SER A 21 -20.72 4.01 33.19
CA SER A 21 -20.74 4.83 31.96
C SER A 21 -19.39 5.01 31.27
N LEU A 22 -18.26 4.80 31.96
CA LEU A 22 -16.93 5.05 31.37
C LEU A 22 -16.40 3.94 30.45
N ARG A 23 -16.91 2.70 30.56
CA ARG A 23 -16.41 1.57 29.76
C ARG A 23 -17.01 1.49 28.35
N VAL A 24 -18.17 2.10 28.13
CA VAL A 24 -18.86 2.08 26.83
C VAL A 24 -18.27 3.11 25.85
N GLY A 25 -17.80 4.25 26.36
CA GLY A 25 -17.17 5.29 25.54
C GLY A 25 -15.83 4.84 24.91
N LEU A 26 -14.98 4.15 25.68
CA LEU A 26 -13.65 3.74 25.20
C LEU A 26 -13.73 2.71 24.05
N ALA A 27 -14.65 1.76 24.13
CA ALA A 27 -14.82 0.74 23.09
C ALA A 27 -15.35 1.33 21.77
N ALA A 28 -16.28 2.29 21.85
CA ALA A 28 -16.82 2.97 20.67
C ALA A 28 -15.74 3.81 19.95
N THR A 29 -14.88 4.50 20.71
CA THR A 29 -13.79 5.30 20.13
C THR A 29 -12.70 4.43 19.50
N VAL A 30 -12.38 3.29 20.11
CA VAL A 30 -11.39 2.34 19.56
C VAL A 30 -11.89 1.69 18.27
N CYS A 31 -13.16 1.26 18.21
CA CYS A 31 -13.74 0.76 16.96
C CYS A 31 -13.77 1.81 15.85
N GLY A 32 -14.09 3.07 16.18
CA GLY A 32 -14.07 4.18 15.22
C GLY A 32 -12.68 4.47 14.65
N LEU A 33 -11.62 4.35 15.47
CA LEU A 33 -10.24 4.51 15.03
C LEU A 33 -9.77 3.36 14.12
N ILE A 34 -10.16 2.12 14.42
CA ILE A 34 -9.84 0.94 13.61
C ILE A 34 -10.51 1.02 12.23
N MET A 35 -11.75 1.52 12.14
CA MET A 35 -12.43 1.69 10.86
C MET A 35 -11.83 2.80 9.99
N GLN A 36 -11.22 3.83 10.58
CA GLN A 36 -10.52 4.86 9.80
C GLN A 36 -9.15 4.40 9.27
N LEU A 37 -8.55 3.37 9.86
CA LEU A 37 -7.26 2.80 9.40
C LEU A 37 -7.42 1.67 8.36
N ALA A 38 -8.63 1.11 8.19
CA ALA A 38 -8.91 0.10 7.16
C ALA A 38 -9.02 0.70 5.73
N GLY A 39 -8.93 2.02 5.59
CA GLY A 39 -9.06 2.76 4.33
C GLY A 39 -7.74 3.10 3.63
N CYS A 40 -6.63 2.42 3.94
CA CYS A 40 -5.47 2.44 3.04
C CYS A 40 -5.86 1.73 1.75
N ALA A 41 -6.44 2.52 0.84
CA ALA A 41 -6.82 2.13 -0.49
C ALA A 41 -5.63 1.42 -1.15
N SER A 42 -5.84 0.15 -1.47
CA SER A 42 -4.99 -0.56 -2.42
C SER A 42 -4.99 0.25 -3.70
N GLU A 43 -3.88 0.92 -4.02
CA GLU A 43 -3.68 1.53 -5.33
C GLU A 43 -3.81 0.40 -6.36
N GLU A 44 -4.91 0.38 -7.13
CA GLU A 44 -5.02 -0.52 -8.26
C GLU A 44 -3.93 -0.10 -9.26
N ILE A 45 -2.92 -0.95 -9.43
CA ILE A 45 -1.95 -0.83 -10.52
C ILE A 45 -2.74 -1.02 -11.81
N ARG A 46 -3.15 0.09 -12.43
CA ARG A 46 -3.78 0.03 -13.75
C ARG A 46 -2.72 -0.38 -14.76
N PRO A 47 -2.99 -1.40 -15.60
CA PRO A 47 -2.09 -1.73 -16.69
C PRO A 47 -1.94 -0.50 -17.58
N ILE A 48 -0.70 -0.08 -17.77
CA ILE A 48 -0.40 1.04 -18.65
C ILE A 48 -0.49 0.51 -20.08
N THR A 49 -1.36 1.11 -20.88
CA THR A 49 -1.40 0.89 -22.33
C THR A 49 -1.24 2.24 -23.00
N ARG A 50 -0.13 2.44 -23.72
CA ARG A 50 0.14 3.65 -24.50
C ARG A 50 -0.11 3.37 -25.98
N GLU A 51 -0.65 4.34 -26.70
CA GLU A 51 -0.77 4.28 -28.17
C GLU A 51 0.43 4.95 -28.86
N GLU A 52 1.06 5.90 -28.17
CA GLU A 52 2.24 6.63 -28.66
C GLU A 52 3.23 6.91 -27.51
N ALA A 53 4.52 7.01 -27.86
CA ALA A 53 5.58 7.41 -26.96
C ALA A 53 6.77 7.99 -27.73
N LEU A 54 7.45 8.99 -27.15
CA LEU A 54 8.77 9.42 -27.62
C LEU A 54 9.85 8.58 -26.93
N ILE A 55 10.64 7.84 -27.70
CA ILE A 55 11.64 6.92 -27.17
C ILE A 55 13.05 7.41 -27.49
N HIS A 56 13.88 7.58 -26.46
CA HIS A 56 15.32 7.80 -26.59
C HIS A 56 16.08 6.55 -26.16
N ILE A 57 16.72 5.89 -27.13
CA ILE A 57 17.48 4.65 -26.90
C ILE A 57 18.96 4.99 -26.64
N ARG A 58 19.52 4.42 -25.57
CA ARG A 58 20.92 4.59 -25.16
C ARG A 58 21.59 3.23 -25.02
N LEU A 59 22.68 3.03 -25.75
CA LEU A 59 23.56 1.88 -25.55
C LEU A 59 24.61 2.22 -24.51
N VAL A 60 24.55 1.53 -23.37
CA VAL A 60 25.37 1.80 -22.19
C VAL A 60 26.25 0.59 -21.86
N ASP A 61 27.30 0.81 -21.08
CA ASP A 61 28.18 -0.28 -20.64
C ASP A 61 27.76 -0.85 -19.28
N LYS A 62 26.85 -0.16 -18.57
CA LYS A 62 26.28 -0.55 -17.28
C LYS A 62 24.90 0.07 -17.08
N ILE A 63 23.99 -0.67 -16.44
CA ILE A 63 22.68 -0.19 -15.99
C ILE A 63 22.66 -0.19 -14.46
N ASP A 64 22.33 0.96 -13.86
CA ASP A 64 22.13 1.09 -12.41
C ASP A 64 20.66 0.78 -12.07
N TYR A 65 20.38 -0.48 -11.78
CA TYR A 65 19.04 -0.99 -11.48
C TYR A 65 18.73 -1.06 -9.98
N LYS A 66 19.12 -2.15 -9.31
CA LYS A 66 18.92 -2.39 -7.87
C LYS A 66 20.20 -2.98 -7.27
N PRO A 67 20.53 -2.70 -6.00
CA PRO A 67 21.72 -3.27 -5.36
C PRO A 67 21.73 -4.79 -5.43
N GLY A 68 22.84 -5.36 -5.94
CA GLY A 68 23.00 -6.81 -6.07
C GLY A 68 22.29 -7.46 -7.25
N MET A 69 21.60 -6.70 -8.10
CA MET A 69 20.93 -7.23 -9.29
C MET A 69 21.47 -6.59 -10.57
N GLN A 70 21.55 -7.38 -11.63
CA GLN A 70 21.97 -6.93 -12.95
C GLN A 70 20.75 -6.85 -13.88
N ALA A 71 20.66 -5.77 -14.64
CA ALA A 71 19.68 -5.60 -15.70
C ALA A 71 20.41 -5.60 -17.05
N LEU A 72 19.80 -6.22 -18.06
CA LEU A 72 20.33 -6.29 -19.43
C LEU A 72 19.78 -5.16 -20.30
N GLY A 73 18.55 -4.75 -20.02
CA GLY A 73 17.89 -3.56 -20.52
C GLY A 73 17.09 -2.89 -19.39
N MET A 74 16.64 -1.66 -19.62
CA MET A 74 15.72 -0.98 -18.71
C MET A 74 14.99 0.16 -19.42
N SER A 75 13.69 0.28 -19.13
CA SER A 75 12.82 1.34 -19.65
C SER A 75 12.29 2.23 -18.52
N ARG A 76 12.41 3.54 -18.67
CA ARG A 76 11.88 4.53 -17.72
C ARG A 76 11.11 5.61 -18.48
N CYS A 77 9.84 5.80 -18.13
CA CYS A 77 8.98 6.80 -18.76
C CYS A 77 8.61 7.89 -17.75
N ALA A 78 8.75 9.15 -18.16
CA ALA A 78 8.29 10.32 -17.42
C ALA A 78 7.80 11.40 -18.38
N ASN A 79 6.64 12.01 -18.09
CA ASN A 79 6.08 13.11 -18.88
C ASN A 79 5.99 12.83 -20.40
N GLY A 80 5.60 11.61 -20.79
CA GLY A 80 5.43 11.22 -22.20
C GLY A 80 6.73 10.90 -22.96
N VAL A 81 7.89 11.01 -22.30
CA VAL A 81 9.19 10.63 -22.86
C VAL A 81 9.71 9.41 -22.13
N CYS A 82 10.18 8.42 -22.89
CA CYS A 82 10.76 7.20 -22.37
C CYS A 82 12.24 7.11 -22.75
N VAL A 83 13.06 6.74 -21.78
CA VAL A 83 14.46 6.40 -21.98
C VAL A 83 14.59 4.89 -21.88
N VAL A 84 15.18 4.29 -22.91
CA VAL A 84 15.52 2.87 -22.97
C VAL A 84 17.03 2.76 -22.90
N GLU A 85 17.55 2.11 -21.86
CA GLU A 85 18.97 1.80 -21.71
C GLU A 85 19.17 0.31 -21.99
N ILE A 86 20.08 -0.03 -22.91
CA ILE A 86 20.42 -1.42 -23.25
C ILE A 86 21.92 -1.58 -23.12
N LEU A 87 22.37 -2.68 -22.50
CA LEU A 87 23.79 -3.02 -22.49
C LEU A 87 24.29 -3.20 -23.92
N ARG A 88 25.43 -2.60 -24.25
CA ARG A 88 25.94 -2.55 -25.63
C ARG A 88 26.11 -3.94 -26.26
N ASP A 89 26.51 -4.95 -25.48
CA ASP A 89 26.67 -6.34 -25.88
C ASP A 89 25.35 -7.12 -26.01
N ARG A 90 24.24 -6.50 -25.59
CA ARG A 90 22.88 -7.06 -25.67
C ARG A 90 22.01 -6.41 -26.73
N TYR A 91 22.49 -5.37 -27.41
CA TYR A 91 21.82 -4.83 -28.58
C TYR A 91 22.07 -5.73 -29.81
N PRO A 92 21.05 -6.02 -30.65
CA PRO A 92 19.65 -5.57 -30.57
C PRO A 92 18.72 -6.53 -29.79
N TYR A 93 19.24 -7.61 -29.20
CA TYR A 93 18.46 -8.67 -28.56
C TYR A 93 17.43 -8.16 -27.53
N CYS A 94 17.79 -7.16 -26.71
CA CYS A 94 16.88 -6.60 -25.69
C CYS A 94 15.91 -5.52 -26.19
N LEU A 95 16.04 -5.08 -27.45
CA LEU A 95 15.35 -3.88 -27.91
C LEU A 95 13.82 -4.04 -27.86
N ASP A 96 13.30 -5.14 -28.39
CA ASP A 96 11.86 -5.35 -28.52
C ASP A 96 11.18 -5.47 -27.16
N HIS A 97 11.84 -6.10 -26.19
CA HIS A 97 11.34 -6.19 -24.82
C HIS A 97 11.28 -4.81 -24.16
N GLU A 98 12.38 -4.04 -24.22
CA GLU A 98 12.37 -2.72 -23.61
C GLU A 98 11.36 -1.76 -24.28
N ILE A 99 11.21 -1.84 -25.61
CA ILE A 99 10.15 -1.11 -26.31
C ILE A 99 8.76 -1.56 -25.84
N ARG A 100 8.52 -2.86 -25.66
CA ARG A 100 7.25 -3.32 -25.13
C ARG A 100 6.97 -2.74 -23.73
N HIS A 101 8.00 -2.47 -22.92
CA HIS A 101 7.82 -1.94 -21.55
C HIS A 101 7.36 -0.49 -21.60
N VAL A 102 7.75 0.22 -22.65
CA VAL A 102 7.24 1.55 -22.95
C VAL A 102 5.74 1.52 -23.24
N PHE A 103 5.20 0.49 -23.88
CA PHE A 103 3.78 0.48 -24.25
C PHE A 103 2.88 -0.21 -23.22
N GLU A 104 3.34 -1.31 -22.63
CA GLU A 104 2.54 -2.21 -21.78
C GLU A 104 2.88 -2.09 -20.28
N GLY A 105 3.88 -1.27 -19.91
CA GLY A 105 4.36 -1.19 -18.54
C GLY A 105 5.04 -2.48 -18.09
N ASP A 106 4.96 -2.79 -16.79
CA ASP A 106 5.59 -3.98 -16.20
C ASP A 106 4.71 -5.23 -16.41
N TRP A 107 4.74 -5.79 -17.62
CA TRP A 107 3.89 -6.94 -17.97
C TRP A 107 4.33 -8.25 -17.30
N HIS A 108 5.55 -8.32 -16.76
CA HIS A 108 6.08 -9.48 -16.05
C HIS A 108 6.28 -9.21 -14.55
N ALA A 109 5.53 -8.24 -14.01
CA ALA A 109 5.54 -7.90 -12.59
C ALA A 109 5.44 -9.15 -11.70
N GLY A 110 6.47 -9.34 -10.86
CA GLY A 110 6.59 -10.50 -9.96
C GLY A 110 7.40 -11.68 -10.52
N HIS A 111 7.88 -11.59 -11.76
CA HIS A 111 8.76 -12.59 -12.38
C HIS A 111 9.88 -11.91 -13.18
N GLU A 112 10.86 -11.34 -12.47
CA GLU A 112 12.07 -10.79 -13.10
C GLU A 112 12.87 -11.94 -13.73
N SER A 113 12.98 -11.94 -15.06
CA SER A 113 13.75 -12.93 -15.82
C SER A 113 14.53 -12.26 -16.94
N THR A 114 15.53 -12.96 -17.47
CA THR A 114 16.28 -12.53 -18.66
C THR A 114 15.83 -13.25 -19.93
N GLU A 115 14.74 -14.02 -19.86
CA GLU A 115 14.16 -14.69 -21.02
C GLU A 115 13.53 -13.65 -21.96
N SER A 116 13.97 -13.64 -23.23
CA SER A 116 13.58 -12.61 -24.21
C SER A 116 14.01 -11.18 -23.84
N CYS A 117 14.96 -11.07 -22.89
CA CYS A 117 15.55 -9.89 -22.24
C CYS A 117 14.57 -8.94 -21.59
#